data_AF-A0A2D4NUI8-F1
#
_entry.id   AF-A0A2D4NUI8-F1
#
_cell.length_a   1.000
_cell.length_b   1.000
_cell.length_c   1.000
_cell.angle_alpha   90.00
_cell.angle_beta   90.00
_cell.angle_gamma   90.00
#
_symmetry.space_group_name_H-M   'P 1'
#
loop_
_entity.id
_entity.type
_entity.pdbx_description
1 polymer ?
#
loop_
_entity_poly.entity_id
_entity_poly.type
_entity_poly.pdbx_seq_one_letter_code
_entity_poly.pdbx_strand_id
1 'polypeptide(L)'
;MVRCDTAVGTPDYISPEVLKSQGGDGYYGRECDWWSVGVFLFEMLVGDTPFYADSLVGTYSKIMDHKNSLHFPEDVEISRQAKELICAFLTDRDVRLGR
;
A
#
# COMPACT_ATOMS: atom_id res chain seq x y z
N MET A 1 -4.49 -17.22 7.27
CA MET A 1 -3.07 -16.85 7.43
C MET A 1 -2.31 -17.50 6.30
N VAL A 2 -1.56 -16.73 5.52
CA VAL A 2 -0.86 -17.19 4.32
C VAL A 2 0.66 -17.06 4.55
N ARG A 3 1.42 -18.02 4.01
CA ARG A 3 2.88 -18.02 3.96
C ARG A 3 3.28 -18.24 2.50
N CYS A 4 4.04 -17.31 1.93
CA CYS A 4 4.52 -17.38 0.55
C CYS A 4 5.93 -16.79 0.49
N ASP A 5 6.86 -17.52 -0.15
CA ASP A 5 8.27 -17.13 -0.29
C ASP A 5 8.53 -16.45 -1.65
N THR A 6 7.48 -16.10 -2.41
CA THR A 6 7.59 -15.48 -3.74
C THR A 6 6.70 -14.25 -3.83
N ALA A 7 7.30 -13.11 -4.17
CA ALA A 7 6.57 -11.90 -4.55
C ALA A 7 6.00 -12.07 -5.96
N VAL A 8 4.68 -12.11 -6.09
CA VAL A 8 4.01 -12.04 -7.40
C VAL A 8 3.01 -10.88 -7.38
N GLY A 9 3.08 -9.99 -8.37
CA GLY A 9 2.21 -8.81 -8.50
C GLY A 9 2.92 -7.63 -9.17
N THR A 10 2.15 -6.61 -9.54
CA THR A 10 2.73 -5.29 -9.87
C THR A 10 3.24 -4.69 -8.54
N PRO A 11 4.55 -4.35 -8.43
CA PRO A 11 5.20 -3.97 -7.18
C PRO A 11 4.45 -2.90 -6.35
N ASP A 12 3.78 -1.99 -7.05
CA ASP A 12 3.10 -0.82 -6.50
C ASP A 12 1.91 -1.15 -5.58
N TYR A 13 1.32 -2.34 -5.68
CA TYR A 13 0.11 -2.71 -4.91
C TYR A 13 0.40 -3.67 -3.75
N ILE A 14 1.65 -4.07 -3.56
CA ILE A 14 2.04 -5.02 -2.51
C ILE A 14 2.02 -4.32 -1.15
N SER A 15 1.46 -4.97 -0.14
CA SER A 15 1.41 -4.42 1.22
C SER A 15 2.75 -4.55 1.97
N PRO A 16 3.03 -3.70 2.98
CA PRO A 16 4.28 -3.73 3.72
C PRO A 16 4.55 -5.08 4.40
N GLU A 17 3.51 -5.75 4.91
CA GLU A 17 3.65 -7.06 5.55
C GLU A 17 3.95 -8.20 4.57
N VAL A 18 3.47 -8.12 3.32
CA VAL A 18 3.82 -9.07 2.26
C VAL A 18 5.27 -8.86 1.79
N LEU A 19 5.75 -7.62 1.72
CA LEU A 19 7.17 -7.34 1.46
C LEU A 19 8.06 -7.90 2.58
N LYS A 20 7.67 -7.70 3.85
CA LYS A 20 8.40 -8.22 5.01
C LYS A 20 8.44 -9.75 5.05
N SER A 21 7.40 -10.45 4.58
CA SER A 21 7.36 -11.92 4.60
C SER A 21 8.30 -12.58 3.58
N GLN A 22 8.76 -11.86 2.55
CA GLN A 22 9.69 -12.40 1.55
C GLN A 22 11.06 -12.80 2.12
N GLY A 23 11.38 -12.36 3.34
CA GLY A 23 12.59 -12.78 4.08
C GLY A 23 12.45 -14.09 4.86
N GLY A 24 11.33 -14.80 4.77
CA GLY A 24 11.14 -16.15 5.33
C GLY A 24 10.42 -16.24 6.68
N ASP A 25 10.21 -15.12 7.40
CA ASP A 25 9.67 -15.11 8.77
C ASP A 25 8.42 -14.20 8.95
N GLY A 26 7.58 -14.08 7.92
CA GLY A 26 6.35 -13.27 7.99
C GLY A 26 5.08 -14.04 7.67
N TYR A 27 4.07 -13.88 8.52
CA TYR A 27 2.69 -14.26 8.22
C TYR A 27 1.84 -13.02 7.97
N TYR A 28 0.96 -13.09 6.98
CA TYR A 28 -0.07 -12.08 6.69
C TYR A 28 -1.43 -12.74 6.51
N GLY A 29 -2.50 -12.00 6.77
CA GLY A 29 -3.88 -12.41 6.56
C GLY A 29 -4.53 -11.68 5.38
N ARG A 30 -5.87 -11.68 5.37
CA ARG A 30 -6.68 -11.04 4.32
C ARG A 30 -6.53 -9.52 4.27
N GLU A 31 -6.01 -8.93 5.35
CA GLU A 31 -5.81 -7.50 5.46
C GLU A 31 -4.84 -6.94 4.42
N CYS A 32 -3.96 -7.77 3.84
CA CYS A 32 -3.09 -7.36 2.74
C CYS A 32 -3.87 -6.94 1.49
N ASP A 33 -5.02 -7.56 1.23
CA ASP A 33 -5.82 -7.23 0.04
C ASP A 33 -6.45 -5.84 0.17
N TRP A 34 -6.82 -5.45 1.39
CA TRP A 34 -7.35 -4.10 1.67
C TRP A 34 -6.32 -2.99 1.46
N TRP A 35 -5.02 -3.29 1.61
CA TRP A 35 -3.99 -2.34 1.21
C TRP A 35 -4.03 -2.07 -0.29
N SER A 36 -4.10 -3.12 -1.10
CA SER A 36 -4.17 -3.01 -2.56
C SER A 36 -5.42 -2.25 -3.03
N VAL A 37 -6.54 -2.38 -2.30
CA VAL A 37 -7.74 -1.55 -2.52
C VAL A 37 -7.47 -0.06 -2.26
N GLY A 38 -6.71 0.27 -1.21
CA GLY A 38 -6.29 1.65 -0.93
C GLY A 38 -5.39 2.23 -2.03
N VAL A 39 -4.43 1.44 -2.52
CA VAL A 39 -3.55 1.81 -3.64
C VAL A 39 -4.37 2.05 -4.91
N PHE A 40 -5.28 1.13 -5.23
CA PHE A 40 -6.18 1.24 -6.39
C PHE A 40 -7.09 2.46 -6.31
N LEU A 41 -7.66 2.76 -5.13
CA LEU A 41 -8.49 3.94 -4.95
C LEU A 41 -7.71 5.24 -5.12
N PHE A 42 -6.46 5.30 -4.63
CA PHE A 42 -5.58 6.44 -4.86
C PHE A 42 -5.31 6.62 -6.36
N GLU A 43 -4.90 5.56 -7.03
CA GLU A 43 -4.58 5.58 -8.47
C GLU A 43 -5.76 6.01 -9.34
N MET A 44 -6.98 5.52 -9.06
CA MET A 44 -8.17 5.95 -9.80
C MET A 44 -8.45 7.46 -9.68
N LEU A 45 -8.09 8.07 -8.56
CA LEU A 45 -8.37 9.48 -8.28
C LEU A 45 -7.21 10.40 -8.68
N VAL A 46 -5.98 9.91 -8.61
CA VAL A 46 -4.76 10.70 -8.83
C VAL A 46 -4.15 10.45 -10.20
N GLY A 47 -4.34 9.26 -10.78
CA GLY A 47 -3.77 8.85 -12.06
C GLY A 47 -2.47 8.04 -11.95
N ASP A 48 -1.78 8.12 -10.80
CA ASP A 48 -0.54 7.40 -10.49
C ASP A 48 -0.65 6.65 -9.15
N THR A 49 0.20 5.65 -8.93
CA THR A 49 0.24 4.91 -7.66
C THR A 49 0.90 5.76 -6.55
N PRO A 50 0.44 5.65 -5.28
CA PRO A 50 0.90 6.49 -4.17
C PRO A 50 2.39 6.29 -3.82
N PHE A 51 2.97 5.16 -4.20
CA PHE A 51 4.35 4.79 -3.87
C PHE A 51 5.24 4.59 -5.10
N TYR A 52 4.81 5.08 -6.27
CA TYR A 52 5.58 4.97 -7.51
C TYR A 52 7.01 5.49 -7.35
N ALA A 53 7.97 4.78 -7.95
CA ALA A 53 9.34 5.24 -8.14
C ALA A 53 9.93 4.60 -9.40
N ASP A 54 10.98 5.21 -9.97
CA ASP A 54 11.63 4.72 -11.20
C ASP A 54 12.36 3.38 -11.04
N SER A 55 12.53 2.91 -9.79
CA SER A 55 13.16 1.63 -9.50
C SER A 55 12.32 0.82 -8.51
N LEU A 56 12.36 -0.50 -8.68
CA LEU A 56 11.68 -1.45 -7.80
C LEU A 56 12.05 -1.24 -6.32
N VAL A 57 13.35 -1.03 -6.06
CA VAL A 57 13.87 -0.77 -4.72
C VAL A 57 13.29 0.53 -4.16
N GLY A 58 13.18 1.57 -4.99
CA GLY A 58 12.56 2.84 -4.60
C GLY A 58 11.08 2.67 -4.21
N THR A 59 10.31 1.93 -5.00
CA THR A 59 8.90 1.63 -4.69
C THR A 59 8.78 0.89 -3.36
N TYR A 60 9.62 -0.13 -3.14
CA TYR A 60 9.63 -0.88 -1.89
C TYR A 60 10.03 -0.02 -0.69
N SER A 61 11.03 0.86 -0.84
CA SER A 61 11.39 1.82 0.21
C SER A 61 10.23 2.73 0.58
N LYS A 62 9.49 3.25 -0.41
CA LYS A 62 8.30 4.09 -0.17
C LYS A 62 7.16 3.34 0.50
N ILE A 63 6.88 2.10 0.08
CA ILE A 63 5.86 1.23 0.72
C ILE A 63 6.23 0.96 2.18
N MET A 64 7.50 0.67 2.46
CA MET A 64 7.97 0.40 3.83
C MET A 64 7.95 1.65 4.71
N ASP A 65 8.11 2.84 4.12
CA ASP A 65 8.03 4.14 4.77
C ASP A 65 6.72 4.89 4.46
N HIS A 66 5.62 4.15 4.26
CA HIS A 66 4.35 4.70 3.78
C HIS A 66 3.79 5.86 4.63
N LYS A 67 4.09 5.90 5.94
CA LYS A 67 3.67 6.98 6.85
C LYS A 67 4.25 8.34 6.46
N ASN A 68 5.46 8.35 5.90
CA ASN A 68 6.14 9.57 5.46
C ASN A 68 6.08 9.74 3.94
N SER A 69 5.86 8.66 3.18
CA SER A 69 5.89 8.68 1.72
C SER A 69 4.52 8.93 1.08
N LEU A 70 3.41 8.72 1.80
CA LEU A 70 2.07 8.95 1.27
C LEU A 70 1.75 10.44 1.23
N HIS A 71 1.69 11.00 0.02
CA HIS A 71 1.31 12.39 -0.21
C HIS A 71 0.20 12.49 -1.26
N PHE A 72 -0.76 13.37 -1.02
CA PHE A 72 -1.80 13.71 -1.99
C PHE A 72 -1.37 14.98 -2.73
N PRO A 73 -1.37 14.98 -4.08
CA PRO A 73 -1.08 16.19 -4.84
C PRO A 73 -2.06 17.32 -4.54
N GLU A 74 -1.59 18.57 -4.56
CA GLU A 74 -2.42 19.75 -4.27
C GLU A 74 -3.29 20.15 -5.47
N ASP A 75 -2.91 19.73 -6.67
CA ASP A 75 -3.56 20.00 -7.94
C ASP A 75 -4.69 19.02 -8.29
N VAL A 76 -4.90 17.98 -7.47
CA VAL A 76 -5.98 16.99 -7.64
C VAL A 76 -7.06 17.21 -6.58
N GLU A 77 -8.29 17.48 -7.03
CA GLU A 77 -9.45 17.58 -6.15
C GLU A 77 -9.91 16.20 -5.66
N ILE A 78 -9.62 15.91 -4.40
CA ILE A 78 -10.04 14.66 -3.74
C ILE A 78 -10.87 15.02 -2.51
N SER A 79 -12.08 14.45 -2.44
CA SER A 79 -12.96 14.64 -1.28
C SER A 79 -12.28 14.21 0.02
N ARG A 80 -12.64 14.88 1.13
CA ARG A 80 -12.11 14.55 2.45
C ARG A 80 -12.37 13.08 2.80
N GLN A 81 -13.56 12.57 2.50
CA GLN A 81 -13.96 11.20 2.77
C GLN A 81 -13.12 10.19 1.99
N ALA A 82 -12.77 10.50 0.73
CA ALA A 82 -11.88 9.65 -0.06
C ALA A 82 -10.46 9.65 0.52
N LYS A 83 -9.91 10.80 0.92
CA LYS A 83 -8.58 10.87 1.59
C LYS A 83 -8.58 10.05 2.89
N GLU A 84 -9.61 10.22 3.73
CA GLU A 84 -9.76 9.46 4.98
C GLU A 84 -9.85 7.95 4.72
N LEU A 85 -10.62 7.53 3.71
CA LEU A 85 -10.74 6.12 3.34
C LEU A 85 -9.42 5.52 2.82
N ILE A 86 -8.70 6.25 1.95
CA ILE A 86 -7.38 5.83 1.46
C ILE A 86 -6.41 5.69 2.64
N CYS A 87 -6.35 6.68 3.54
CA CYS A 87 -5.48 6.61 4.73
C CYS A 87 -5.85 5.46 5.67
N ALA A 88 -7.14 5.10 5.76
CA ALA A 88 -7.60 3.97 6.57
C ALA A 88 -7.16 2.61 5.99
N PHE A 89 -6.93 2.53 4.67
CA PHE A 89 -6.36 1.35 4.02
C PHE A 89 -4.82 1.36 3.99
N LEU A 90 -4.20 2.52 3.69
CA LEU A 90 -2.75 2.69 3.55
C LEU A 90 -2.05 2.96 4.89
N THR A 91 -2.39 2.15 5.89
CA THR A 91 -1.82 2.19 7.23
C THR A 91 -1.25 0.83 7.65
N ASP A 92 -0.61 0.79 8.82
CA ASP A 92 -0.12 -0.45 9.42
C ASP A 92 -1.26 -1.47 9.50
N ARG A 93 -0.95 -2.74 9.19
CA ARG A 93 -1.93 -3.83 9.21
C ARG A 93 -2.71 -3.92 10.52
N ASP A 94 -2.14 -3.43 11.63
CA ASP A 94 -2.75 -3.55 12.94
C ASP A 94 -3.96 -2.65 13.17
N VAL A 95 -4.02 -1.54 12.44
CA VAL A 95 -5.07 -0.51 12.52
C VAL A 95 -5.76 -0.29 11.17
N ARG A 96 -5.49 -1.17 10.19
CA ARG A 96 -6.05 -1.10 8.84
C ARG A 96 -7.54 -1.42 8.83
N LEU A 97 -8.30 -0.64 8.06
CA LEU A 97 -9.72 -0.92 7.81
C LEU A 97 -9.89 -2.30 7.12
N GLY A 98 -10.86 -3.09 7.60
CA GLY A 98 -11.16 -4.42 7.03
C GLY A 98 -10.36 -5.59 7.62
N ARG A 99 -9.58 -5.34 8.67
CA ARG A 99 -8.93 -6.39 9.48
C ARG A 99 -9.94 -7.21 10.27
#